data_AF-A0A2U0TK88-F1
#
_entry.id   AF-A0A2U0TK88-F1
#
_cell.length_a   1.000
_cell.length_b   1.000
_cell.length_c   1.000
_cell.angle_alpha   90.00
_cell.angle_beta   90.00
_cell.angle_gamma   90.00
#
_symmetry.space_group_name_H-M   'P 1'
#
loop_
_entity.id
_entity.type
_entity.pdbx_description
1 polymer ?
#
loop_
_entity_poly.entity_id
_entity_poly.type
_entity_poly.pdbx_seq_one_letter_code
_entity_poly.pdbx_strand_id
1 'polypeptide(L)'
;MRRHLPAIEIERLQYLADIKKQYALGAISLEEAKRQLKEKVGKLRPYHYALMEQTMTEEDPEECFKENLSELNKLLEEMMDYSIPTLPDDHPIRHYYCENEEMRRVLNAAEDLVQYPVIKNQWLELLDKASAYLIHYTR
;
A
#
# COMPACT_ATOMS: atom_id res chain seq x y z
N MET A 1 6.97 -16.87 -4.12
CA MET A 1 7.21 -15.41 -4.24
C MET A 1 8.62 -15.07 -4.77
N ARG A 2 9.70 -15.56 -4.15
CA ARG A 2 11.10 -15.19 -4.48
C ARG A 2 11.53 -15.29 -5.97
N ARG A 3 10.99 -16.25 -6.74
CA ARG A 3 11.38 -16.48 -8.15
C ARG A 3 10.87 -15.42 -9.15
N HIS A 4 9.88 -14.61 -8.75
CA HIS A 4 9.19 -13.67 -9.64
C HIS A 4 9.35 -12.21 -9.23
N LEU A 5 10.15 -11.96 -8.19
CA LEU A 5 10.46 -10.61 -7.75
C LEU A 5 11.76 -10.14 -8.42
N PRO A 6 11.94 -8.81 -8.59
CA PRO A 6 13.23 -8.24 -8.94
C PRO A 6 14.32 -8.76 -7.98
N ALA A 7 15.59 -8.63 -8.36
CA ALA A 7 16.67 -8.90 -7.41
C ALA A 7 16.49 -8.00 -6.18
N ILE A 8 16.02 -8.61 -5.09
CA ILE A 8 15.85 -7.94 -3.80
C ILE A 8 17.13 -8.20 -3.04
N GLU A 9 17.76 -7.13 -2.58
CA GLU A 9 18.90 -7.22 -1.67
C GLU A 9 18.38 -7.79 -0.34
N ILE A 10 18.66 -9.08 -0.11
CA ILE A 10 18.26 -9.80 1.11
C ILE A 10 18.80 -9.06 2.34
N GLU A 11 19.99 -8.46 2.25
CA GLU A 11 20.58 -7.62 3.29
C GLU A 11 19.70 -6.43 3.67
N ARG A 12 19.06 -5.76 2.70
CA ARG A 12 18.13 -4.65 2.97
C ARG A 12 16.89 -5.12 3.74
N LEU A 13 16.38 -6.32 3.43
CA LEU A 13 15.25 -6.90 4.17
C LEU A 13 15.65 -7.34 5.58
N GLN A 14 16.87 -7.82 5.78
CA GLN A 14 17.40 -8.14 7.11
C GLN A 14 17.49 -6.89 7.98
N TYR A 15 18.04 -5.79 7.46
CA TYR A 15 18.05 -4.51 8.18
C TYR A 15 16.64 -4.02 8.52
N LEU A 16 15.67 -4.18 7.62
CA LEU A 16 14.27 -3.84 7.89
C LEU A 16 13.69 -4.66 9.06
N ALA A 17 13.90 -5.97 9.06
CA ALA A 17 13.43 -6.87 10.11
C ALA A 17 14.08 -6.52 11.48
N ASP A 18 15.39 -6.29 11.49
CA ASP A 18 16.14 -5.95 12.70
C ASP A 18 15.68 -4.61 13.29
N ILE A 19 15.54 -3.57 12.46
CA ILE A 19 15.08 -2.25 12.92
C ILE A 19 13.64 -2.34 13.44
N LYS A 20 12.76 -3.08 12.75
CA LYS A 20 11.38 -3.33 13.20
C LYS A 20 11.36 -3.99 14.57
N LYS A 21 12.17 -5.03 14.79
CA LYS A 21 12.29 -5.73 16.07
C LYS A 21 12.81 -4.81 17.17
N GLN A 22 13.88 -4.05 16.91
CA GLN A 22 14.45 -3.11 17.88
C GLN A 22 13.45 -2.01 18.27
N TYR A 23 12.69 -1.48 17.31
CA TYR A 23 11.64 -0.49 17.57
C TYR A 23 10.48 -1.10 18.38
N ALA A 24 10.00 -2.29 18.00
CA ALA A 24 8.94 -2.99 18.72
C ALA A 24 9.32 -3.32 20.17
N LEU A 25 10.59 -3.63 20.44
CA LEU A 25 11.14 -3.85 21.78
C LEU A 25 11.42 -2.55 22.55
N GLY A 26 11.24 -1.38 21.94
CA GLY A 26 11.54 -0.08 22.55
C GLY A 26 13.04 0.21 22.74
N ALA A 27 13.92 -0.55 22.08
CA ALA A 27 15.37 -0.37 22.17
C ALA A 27 15.85 0.90 21.43
N ILE A 28 15.09 1.36 20.44
CA ILE A 28 15.35 2.58 19.67
C ILE A 28 14.07 3.43 19.59
N SER A 29 14.23 4.75 19.48
CA SER A 29 13.11 5.68 19.29
C SER A 29 12.58 5.62 17.85
N LEU A 30 11.37 6.16 17.63
CA LEU A 30 10.77 6.25 16.29
C LEU A 30 11.65 7.07 15.33
N GLU A 31 12.20 8.20 15.79
CA GLU A 31 13.07 9.06 14.97
C GLU A 31 14.35 8.33 14.58
N GLU A 32 14.94 7.60 15.52
CA GLU A 32 16.15 6.82 15.28
C GLU A 32 15.89 5.67 14.30
N ALA A 33 14.77 4.96 14.48
CA ALA A 33 14.35 3.89 13.58
C ALA A 33 14.13 4.42 12.15
N LYS A 34 13.42 5.56 12.00
CA LYS A 34 13.22 6.22 10.70
C LYS A 34 14.53 6.63 10.04
N ARG A 35 15.48 7.18 10.82
CA ARG A 35 16.82 7.54 10.32
C ARG A 35 17.55 6.32 9.76
N GLN A 36 17.58 5.23 10.53
CA GLN A 36 18.25 4.00 10.09
C GLN A 36 17.58 3.36 8.89
N LEU A 37 16.23 3.36 8.83
CA LEU A 37 15.49 2.87 7.66
C LEU A 37 15.84 3.67 6.41
N LYS A 38 15.89 5.00 6.51
CA LYS A 38 16.23 5.86 5.38
C LYS A 38 17.65 5.63 4.85
N GLU A 39 18.60 5.41 5.74
CA GLU A 39 20.02 5.21 5.39
C GLU A 39 20.30 3.81 4.84
N LYS A 40 19.78 2.76 5.49
CA LYS A 40 20.12 1.36 5.20
C LYS A 40 19.13 0.66 4.27
N VAL A 41 17.86 1.04 4.30
CA VAL A 41 16.78 0.35 3.58
C VAL A 41 16.27 1.18 2.41
N GLY A 42 16.11 2.49 2.58
CA GLY A 42 15.57 3.41 1.57
C GLY A 42 14.10 3.11 1.23
N LYS A 43 13.71 3.37 -0.02
CA LYS A 43 12.32 3.14 -0.47
C LYS A 43 11.96 1.65 -0.50
N LEU A 44 10.80 1.33 0.04
CA LEU A 44 10.18 0.02 0.10
C LEU A 44 8.91 -0.01 -0.74
N ARG A 45 8.52 -1.20 -1.20
CA ARG A 45 7.23 -1.44 -1.85
C ARG A 45 6.48 -2.49 -1.03
N PRO A 46 5.14 -2.58 -1.11
CA PRO A 46 4.38 -3.56 -0.34
C PRO A 46 4.89 -5.00 -0.45
N TYR A 47 5.34 -5.41 -1.64
CA TYR A 47 5.88 -6.76 -1.84
C TYR A 47 7.24 -6.99 -1.14
N HIS A 48 8.04 -5.95 -0.89
CA HIS A 48 9.29 -6.07 -0.13
C HIS A 48 8.99 -6.39 1.33
N TYR A 49 8.02 -5.66 1.92
CA TYR A 49 7.58 -5.90 3.30
C TYR A 49 6.96 -7.29 3.44
N ALA A 50 6.05 -7.67 2.54
CA ALA A 50 5.44 -9.00 2.55
C ALA A 50 6.47 -10.12 2.41
N LEU A 51 7.52 -9.93 1.61
CA LEU A 51 8.60 -10.91 1.49
C LEU A 51 9.41 -11.01 2.80
N MET A 52 9.71 -9.89 3.45
CA MET A 52 10.40 -9.87 4.74
C MET A 52 9.60 -10.64 5.78
N GLU A 53 8.31 -10.33 5.95
CA GLU A 53 7.41 -11.05 6.88
C GLU A 53 7.40 -12.56 6.61
N GLN A 54 7.20 -12.98 5.36
CA GLN A 54 7.14 -14.39 4.99
C GLN A 54 8.45 -15.16 5.20
N THR A 55 9.59 -14.47 5.32
CA THR A 55 10.89 -15.12 5.29
C THR A 55 11.73 -14.90 6.54
N MET A 56 11.39 -13.93 7.37
CA MET A 56 12.20 -13.48 8.51
C MET A 56 11.40 -13.41 9.81
N THR A 57 10.07 -13.54 9.75
CA THR A 57 9.25 -13.70 10.95
C THR A 57 9.25 -15.19 11.34
N GLU A 58 9.78 -15.51 12.51
CA GLU A 58 9.60 -16.84 13.11
C GLU A 58 8.15 -16.95 13.57
N GLU A 59 7.36 -17.80 12.90
CA GLU A 59 6.00 -18.10 13.35
C GLU A 59 6.10 -19.03 14.57
N ASP A 60 6.02 -18.48 15.78
CA ASP A 60 5.65 -19.28 16.95
C ASP A 60 4.12 -19.43 16.94
N PRO A 61 3.58 -20.63 16.65
CA PRO A 61 2.13 -20.85 16.57
C PRO A 61 1.41 -20.66 17.91
N GLU A 62 2.12 -20.63 19.04
CA GLU A 62 1.53 -20.34 20.36
C GLU A 62 1.60 -18.87 20.75
N GLU A 63 2.49 -18.09 20.13
CA GLU A 63 2.67 -16.67 20.43
C GLU A 63 1.86 -15.81 19.45
N CYS A 64 0.62 -15.49 19.81
CA CYS A 64 -0.16 -14.48 19.08
C CYS A 64 0.39 -13.08 19.37
N PHE A 65 1.51 -12.74 18.73
CA PHE A 65 2.07 -11.40 18.79
C PHE A 65 1.17 -10.45 17.99
N LYS A 66 0.31 -9.71 18.69
CA LYS A 66 -0.54 -8.71 18.06
C LYS A 66 0.30 -7.48 17.72
N GLU A 67 0.77 -7.40 16.47
CA GLU A 67 1.46 -6.21 15.98
C GLU A 67 0.58 -4.97 16.09
N ASN A 68 1.15 -3.91 16.65
CA ASN A 68 0.48 -2.61 16.67
C ASN A 68 0.59 -1.97 15.29
N LEU A 69 -0.41 -2.19 14.44
CA LEU A 69 -0.48 -1.64 13.08
C LEU A 69 -0.33 -0.11 13.04
N SER A 70 -0.79 0.61 14.07
CA SER A 70 -0.64 2.07 14.13
C SER A 70 0.83 2.48 14.23
N GLU A 71 1.58 1.81 15.11
CA GLU A 71 3.02 2.05 15.29
C GLU A 71 3.83 1.59 14.08
N LEU A 72 3.47 0.46 13.49
CA LEU A 72 4.08 -0.02 12.25
C LEU A 72 3.88 0.97 11.09
N ASN A 73 2.66 1.49 10.94
CA ASN A 73 2.37 2.48 9.89
C ASN A 73 3.23 3.74 10.08
N LYS A 74 3.33 4.27 11.31
CA LYS A 74 4.19 5.43 11.61
C LYS A 74 5.66 5.19 11.26
N LEU A 75 6.16 3.97 11.52
CA LEU A 75 7.54 3.59 11.23
C LEU A 75 7.82 3.57 9.73
N LEU A 76 6.91 3.00 8.93
CA LEU A 76 7.12 2.72 7.51
C LEU A 76 6.64 3.83 6.56
N GLU A 77 5.79 4.75 7.04
CA GLU A 77 5.10 5.77 6.23
C GLU A 77 6.00 6.47 5.20
N GLU A 78 7.17 6.94 5.62
CA GLU A 78 8.09 7.69 4.76
C GLU A 78 8.84 6.82 3.75
N MET A 79 8.98 5.53 4.03
CA MET A 79 9.74 4.59 3.20
C MET A 79 8.86 3.92 2.16
N MET A 80 7.55 3.83 2.40
CA MET A 80 6.63 3.09 1.54
C MET A 80 6.32 3.84 0.23
N ASP A 81 6.62 3.18 -0.88
CA ASP A 81 6.29 3.57 -2.24
C ASP A 81 5.07 2.79 -2.73
N TYR A 82 3.94 3.49 -2.80
CA TYR A 82 2.66 2.98 -3.33
C TYR A 82 2.45 3.32 -4.81
N SER A 83 3.49 3.77 -5.52
CA SER A 83 3.37 4.08 -6.94
C SER A 83 2.95 2.86 -7.75
N ILE A 84 2.02 3.12 -8.67
CA ILE A 84 1.49 2.12 -9.59
C ILE A 84 2.65 1.62 -10.46
N PRO A 85 2.85 0.30 -10.59
CA PRO A 85 3.90 -0.25 -11.43
C PRO A 85 3.64 0.08 -12.90
N THR A 86 4.71 0.35 -13.65
CA THR A 86 4.62 0.47 -15.12
C THR A 86 4.43 -0.92 -15.72
N LEU A 87 3.23 -1.20 -16.21
CA LEU A 87 2.86 -2.46 -16.84
C LEU A 87 2.53 -2.25 -18.33
N PRO A 88 2.67 -3.27 -19.20
CA PRO A 88 2.20 -3.19 -20.58
C PRO A 88 0.70 -2.85 -20.67
N ASP A 89 0.26 -2.21 -21.77
CA ASP A 89 -1.14 -1.80 -21.96
C ASP A 89 -2.12 -2.99 -21.86
N ASP A 90 -1.73 -4.14 -22.40
CA ASP A 90 -2.53 -5.38 -22.43
C ASP A 90 -2.45 -6.19 -21.13
N HIS A 91 -1.78 -5.68 -20.10
CA HIS A 91 -1.65 -6.40 -18.84
C HIS A 91 -2.95 -6.28 -18.03
N PRO A 92 -3.60 -7.39 -17.60
CA PRO A 92 -4.88 -7.35 -16.88
C PRO A 92 -4.88 -6.43 -15.65
N ILE A 93 -3.81 -6.48 -14.84
CA ILE A 93 -3.63 -5.59 -13.67
C ILE A 93 -3.64 -4.10 -14.06
N ARG A 94 -3.12 -3.73 -15.25
CA ARG A 94 -3.14 -2.34 -15.71
C ARG A 94 -4.54 -1.85 -16.00
N HIS A 95 -5.38 -2.68 -16.62
CA HIS A 95 -6.78 -2.35 -16.84
C HIS A 95 -7.49 -2.04 -15.50
N TYR A 96 -7.30 -2.88 -14.48
CA TYR A 96 -7.86 -2.62 -13.16
C TYR A 96 -7.37 -1.30 -12.53
N TYR A 97 -6.09 -0.95 -12.69
CA TYR A 97 -5.59 0.34 -12.20
C TYR A 97 -6.23 1.52 -12.92
N CYS A 98 -6.37 1.45 -14.25
CA CYS A 98 -7.03 2.49 -15.03
C CYS A 98 -8.51 2.61 -14.66
N GLU A 99 -9.22 1.49 -14.50
CA GLU A 99 -10.62 1.47 -14.06
C GLU A 99 -10.79 2.09 -12.67
N ASN A 100 -9.92 1.75 -11.73
CA ASN A 100 -9.90 2.35 -10.39
C ASN A 100 -9.64 3.87 -10.44
N GLU A 101 -8.77 4.33 -11.33
CA GLU A 101 -8.50 5.76 -11.50
C GLU A 101 -9.72 6.52 -12.03
N GLU A 102 -10.44 5.96 -13.01
CA GLU A 102 -11.69 6.55 -13.51
C GLU A 102 -12.76 6.61 -12.40
N MET A 103 -12.92 5.54 -11.61
CA MET A 103 -13.85 5.56 -10.48
C MET A 103 -13.46 6.62 -9.44
N ARG A 104 -12.15 6.75 -9.15
CA ARG A 104 -11.66 7.79 -8.24
C ARG A 104 -11.95 9.21 -8.73
N ARG A 105 -11.92 9.45 -10.06
CA ARG A 105 -12.34 10.74 -10.63
C ARG A 105 -13.83 11.00 -10.41
N VAL A 106 -14.68 10.00 -10.56
CA VAL A 106 -16.12 10.10 -10.28
C VAL A 106 -16.36 10.42 -8.80
N LEU A 107 -15.66 9.74 -7.89
CA LEU A 107 -15.76 10.00 -6.45
C LEU A 107 -15.29 11.42 -6.09
N ASN A 108 -14.14 11.86 -6.62
CA ASN A 108 -13.66 13.23 -6.40
C ASN A 108 -14.64 14.28 -6.94
N ALA A 109 -15.26 14.03 -8.09
CA ALA A 109 -16.27 14.92 -8.64
C ALA A 109 -17.53 14.96 -7.76
N ALA A 110 -17.91 13.84 -7.14
CA ALA A 110 -18.98 13.82 -6.15
C ALA A 110 -18.60 14.60 -4.88
N GLU A 111 -17.38 14.44 -4.36
CA GLU A 111 -16.87 15.19 -3.20
C GLU A 111 -16.85 16.70 -3.45
N ASP A 112 -16.51 17.13 -4.66
CA ASP A 112 -16.60 18.54 -5.09
C ASP A 112 -18.06 19.00 -5.17
N LEU A 113 -18.93 18.19 -5.78
CA LEU A 113 -20.33 18.56 -6.01
C LEU A 113 -21.15 18.72 -4.72
N VAL A 114 -20.81 17.98 -3.65
CA VAL A 114 -21.44 18.12 -2.31
C VAL A 114 -21.32 19.55 -1.77
N GLN A 115 -20.29 20.31 -2.17
CA GLN A 115 -20.03 21.66 -1.66
C GLN A 115 -20.99 22.71 -2.23
N TYR A 116 -21.76 22.36 -3.27
CA TYR A 116 -22.68 23.26 -3.97
C TYR A 116 -24.15 22.89 -3.73
N PRO A 117 -25.10 23.80 -3.97
CA PRO A 117 -26.52 23.48 -3.98
C PRO A 117 -26.84 22.32 -4.94
N VAL A 118 -27.73 21.42 -4.51
CA VAL A 118 -28.01 20.19 -5.24
C VAL A 118 -28.62 20.47 -6.63
N ILE A 119 -27.89 20.15 -7.68
CA ILE A 119 -28.37 20.17 -9.06
C ILE A 119 -28.59 18.72 -9.53
N LYS A 120 -29.85 18.30 -9.58
CA LYS A 120 -30.25 16.91 -9.86
C LYS A 120 -29.56 16.29 -11.08
N ASN A 121 -29.44 17.04 -12.17
CA ASN A 121 -28.87 16.51 -13.41
C ASN A 121 -27.38 16.16 -13.28
N GLN A 122 -26.60 16.97 -12.56
CA GLN A 122 -25.16 16.72 -12.34
C GLN A 122 -24.94 15.46 -11.49
N TRP A 123 -25.80 15.25 -10.49
CA TRP A 123 -25.79 14.02 -9.68
C TRP A 123 -26.17 12.79 -10.50
N LEU A 124 -27.18 12.87 -11.36
CA LEU A 124 -27.58 11.77 -12.25
C LEU A 124 -26.44 11.38 -13.21
N GLU A 125 -25.75 12.36 -13.80
CA GLU A 125 -24.61 12.09 -14.69
C GLU A 125 -23.45 11.37 -13.97
N LEU A 126 -23.17 11.72 -12.71
CA LEU A 126 -22.16 11.02 -11.90
C LEU A 126 -22.59 9.59 -11.57
N LEU A 127 -23.88 9.38 -11.25
CA LEU A 127 -24.43 8.06 -10.97
C LEU A 127 -24.41 7.17 -12.22
N ASP A 128 -24.73 7.71 -13.40
CA ASP A 128 -24.64 6.98 -14.66
C ASP A 128 -23.20 6.52 -14.94
N LYS A 129 -22.21 7.40 -14.72
CA LYS A 129 -20.78 7.04 -14.84
C LYS A 129 -20.36 5.98 -13.82
N ALA A 130 -20.79 6.11 -12.56
CA ALA A 130 -20.50 5.12 -11.52
C ALA A 130 -21.15 3.76 -11.83
N SER A 131 -22.33 3.74 -12.45
CA SER A 131 -23.04 2.51 -12.81
C SER A 131 -22.28 1.64 -13.82
N ALA A 132 -21.48 2.27 -14.70
CA ALA A 132 -20.63 1.55 -15.64
C ALA A 132 -19.60 0.67 -14.92
N TYR A 133 -19.21 1.03 -13.70
CA TYR A 133 -18.29 0.25 -12.88
C TYR A 133 -18.91 -1.06 -12.36
N LEU A 134 -20.25 -1.16 -12.29
CA LEU A 134 -20.92 -2.40 -11.86
C LEU A 134 -20.69 -3.56 -12.84
N ILE A 135 -20.36 -3.27 -14.09
CA ILE A 135 -20.03 -4.26 -15.12
C ILE A 135 -18.81 -5.11 -14.71
N HIS A 136 -17.94 -4.62 -13.82
CA HIS A 136 -16.78 -5.38 -13.34
C HIS A 136 -17.16 -6.53 -12.40
N TYR A 137 -18.27 -6.43 -11.65
CA TYR A 137 -18.70 -7.48 -10.73
C TYR A 137 -19.50 -8.60 -11.42
N THR A 138 -19.86 -8.42 -12.69
CA THR A 138 -20.66 -9.38 -13.47
C THR A 138 -19.85 -10.14 -14.53
N ARG A 139 -18.54 -9.86 -14.65
CA ARG A 139 -17.58 -10.61 -15.49
C ARG A 139 -16.88 -11.70 -14.70
#